data_AF-A0A847V0I5-F1
#
_entry.id   AF-A0A847V0I5-F1
#
_cell.length_a   1.000
_cell.length_b   1.000
_cell.length_c   1.000
_cell.angle_alpha   90.00
_cell.angle_beta   90.00
_cell.angle_gamma   90.00
#
_symmetry.space_group_name_H-M   'P 1'
#
loop_
_entity.id
_entity.type
_entity.pdbx_description
1 polymer ?
#
loop_
_entity_poly.entity_id
_entity_poly.type
_entity_poly.pdbx_seq_one_letter_code
_entity_poly.pdbx_strand_id
1 'polypeptide(L)'
;MRRLCSAVLISMLLLVGSAAAANYIYERSVIQGVGYRSHELIGQTGQGYTGQKIVERISGTGNFYDRTEFELSVHHNAINYTQEASFEYFPVSYQTGTYDRKWEDRLCVANYDAGAVVTEQYTHAESLMKNTQISTVGNSHLNEVNNSGIEASFNANVIGVGHIGWLSMETKTDCRGRHFEVGRSVEDVTGVFSIEKYIQLFSNESDTTGAIDWLPCL
;
A
#
# COMPACT_ATOMS: atom_id res chain seq x y z
N MET A 1 -38.00 -17.07 -37.87
CA MET A 1 -36.55 -17.33 -37.96
C MET A 1 -35.71 -16.05 -37.92
N ARG A 2 -35.91 -15.05 -38.79
CA ARG A 2 -35.12 -13.78 -38.79
C ARG A 2 -35.06 -13.00 -37.46
N ARG A 3 -36.17 -12.90 -36.72
CA ARG A 3 -36.22 -12.15 -35.43
C ARG A 3 -35.55 -12.87 -34.26
N LEU A 4 -35.54 -14.21 -34.27
CA LEU A 4 -34.83 -15.02 -33.28
C LEU A 4 -33.32 -14.95 -33.47
N CYS A 5 -32.84 -14.99 -34.73
CA CYS A 5 -31.41 -14.82 -35.02
C CYS A 5 -30.89 -13.44 -34.59
N SER A 6 -31.66 -12.36 -34.78
CA SER A 6 -31.28 -11.02 -34.30
C SER A 6 -31.27 -10.91 -32.77
N ALA A 7 -32.21 -11.54 -32.06
CA ALA A 7 -32.24 -11.52 -30.60
C ALA A 7 -31.05 -12.29 -29.99
N VAL A 8 -30.66 -13.43 -30.58
CA VAL A 8 -29.51 -14.21 -30.15
C VAL A 8 -28.20 -13.45 -30.39
N LEU A 9 -28.05 -12.79 -31.54
CA LEU A 9 -26.90 -11.93 -31.85
C LEU A 9 -26.76 -10.76 -30.87
N ILE A 10 -27.87 -10.10 -30.52
CA ILE A 10 -27.86 -9.01 -29.53
C ILE A 10 -27.53 -9.54 -28.13
N SER A 11 -28.00 -10.74 -27.76
CA SER A 11 -27.64 -11.36 -26.47
C SER A 11 -26.18 -11.81 -26.39
N MET A 12 -25.59 -12.26 -27.51
CA MET A 12 -24.16 -12.59 -27.58
C MET A 12 -23.27 -11.34 -27.56
N LEU A 13 -23.70 -10.25 -28.19
CA LEU A 13 -23.00 -8.95 -28.14
C LEU A 13 -23.05 -8.30 -26.75
N LEU A 14 -24.11 -8.56 -25.96
CA LEU A 14 -24.23 -8.10 -24.57
C LEU A 14 -23.38 -8.91 -23.58
N LEU A 15 -22.83 -10.05 -23.99
CA LEU A 15 -21.99 -10.93 -23.15
C LEU A 15 -20.48 -10.70 -23.33
N VAL A 16 -20.06 -9.81 -24.23
CA VAL A 16 -18.65 -9.40 -24.37
C VAL A 16 -18.35 -8.29 -23.37
N GLY A 17 -18.54 -8.58 -22.09
CA GLY A 17 -18.15 -7.75 -20.96
C GLY A 17 -16.84 -8.24 -20.35
N SER A 18 -15.83 -8.57 -21.15
CA SER A 18 -14.51 -8.95 -20.62
C SER A 18 -13.70 -7.69 -20.31
N ALA A 19 -13.95 -7.11 -19.14
CA ALA A 19 -13.03 -6.15 -18.54
C ALA A 19 -11.80 -6.93 -18.03
N ALA A 20 -10.84 -7.20 -18.91
CA ALA A 20 -9.53 -7.68 -18.50
C ALA A 20 -8.73 -6.45 -18.03
N ALA A 21 -8.55 -6.31 -16.71
CA ALA A 21 -7.59 -5.36 -16.16
C ALA A 21 -6.16 -5.89 -16.32
N ALA A 22 -5.16 -5.01 -16.23
CA ALA A 22 -3.77 -5.44 -16.14
C ALA A 22 -3.58 -6.29 -14.86
N ASN A 23 -2.98 -7.46 -15.01
CA ASN A 23 -2.70 -8.44 -13.95
C ASN A 23 -1.25 -8.39 -13.46
N TYR A 24 -0.41 -7.61 -14.14
CA TYR A 24 0.94 -7.26 -13.74
C TYR A 24 1.12 -5.75 -13.96
N ILE A 25 1.60 -5.06 -12.94
CA ILE A 25 1.83 -3.62 -12.97
C ILE A 25 3.26 -3.40 -12.49
N TYR A 26 4.04 -2.66 -13.28
CA TYR A 26 5.32 -2.13 -12.86
C TYR A 26 5.33 -0.64 -13.17
N GLU A 27 5.52 0.17 -12.14
CA GLU A 27 5.63 1.61 -12.23
C GLU A 27 6.95 2.06 -11.60
N ARG A 28 7.70 2.86 -12.35
CA ARG A 28 8.87 3.56 -11.84
C ARG A 28 8.71 5.04 -12.10
N SER A 29 8.76 5.82 -11.04
CA SER A 29 8.60 7.26 -11.08
C SER A 29 9.79 7.94 -10.40
N VAL A 30 10.33 8.97 -11.03
CA VAL A 30 11.34 9.85 -10.45
C VAL A 30 10.87 11.27 -10.66
N ILE A 31 10.50 11.95 -9.58
CA ILE A 31 10.03 13.34 -9.62
C ILE A 31 10.90 14.16 -8.69
N GLN A 32 11.53 15.19 -9.27
CA GLN A 32 12.34 16.15 -8.55
C GLN A 32 11.90 17.56 -8.93
N GLY A 33 11.77 18.44 -7.93
CA GLY A 33 11.48 19.83 -8.19
C GLY A 33 11.07 20.60 -6.94
N VAL A 34 10.57 21.80 -7.18
CA VAL A 34 10.06 22.70 -6.16
C VAL A 34 8.62 23.04 -6.50
N GLY A 35 7.70 22.88 -5.54
CA GLY A 35 6.30 23.21 -5.73
C GLY A 35 5.38 22.49 -4.75
N TYR A 36 4.10 22.41 -5.13
CA TYR A 36 3.10 21.58 -4.46
C TYR A 36 3.04 20.20 -5.11
N ARG A 37 2.91 19.15 -4.29
CA ARG A 37 2.70 17.78 -4.74
C ARG A 37 1.53 17.16 -4.03
N SER A 38 0.76 16.35 -4.78
CA SER A 38 -0.23 15.40 -4.27
C SER A 38 -0.10 14.11 -5.09
N HIS A 39 0.07 12.98 -4.42
CA HIS A 39 0.23 11.66 -5.01
C HIS A 39 -0.60 10.64 -4.24
N GLU A 40 -1.22 9.72 -4.95
CA GLU A 40 -1.94 8.58 -4.39
C GLU A 40 -1.60 7.34 -5.21
N LEU A 41 -1.15 6.29 -4.53
CA LEU A 41 -0.90 4.97 -5.11
C LEU A 41 -1.72 3.94 -4.34
N ILE A 42 -2.53 3.18 -5.06
CA ILE A 42 -3.35 2.11 -4.50
C ILE A 42 -3.19 0.88 -5.38
N GLY A 43 -2.77 -0.22 -4.77
CA GLY A 43 -2.60 -1.51 -5.44
C GLY A 43 -3.27 -2.61 -4.65
N GLN A 44 -3.89 -3.56 -5.35
CA GLN A 44 -4.43 -4.75 -4.72
C GLN A 44 -4.33 -5.97 -5.66
N THR A 45 -3.94 -7.13 -5.12
CA THR A 45 -3.79 -8.37 -5.90
C THR A 45 -5.04 -9.24 -5.90
N GLY A 46 -5.88 -9.15 -4.86
CA GLY A 46 -7.12 -9.89 -4.72
C GLY A 46 -8.37 -8.99 -4.73
N GLN A 47 -9.54 -9.58 -4.94
CA GLN A 47 -10.81 -8.86 -4.76
C GLN A 47 -11.22 -8.86 -3.29
N GLY A 48 -11.91 -7.79 -2.86
CA GLY A 48 -12.42 -7.70 -1.49
C GLY A 48 -11.29 -7.55 -0.47
N TYR A 49 -11.22 -8.44 0.51
CA TYR A 49 -10.22 -8.43 1.60
C TYR A 49 -9.39 -9.71 1.57
N THR A 50 -8.86 -10.00 0.38
CA THR A 50 -7.99 -11.15 0.06
C THR A 50 -6.73 -10.65 -0.65
N GLY A 51 -5.67 -11.47 -0.62
CA GLY A 51 -4.39 -11.11 -1.22
C GLY A 51 -3.68 -9.98 -0.46
N GLN A 52 -3.06 -9.07 -1.19
CA GLN A 52 -2.26 -7.97 -0.67
C GLN A 52 -2.84 -6.65 -1.13
N LYS A 53 -2.67 -5.62 -0.30
CA LYS A 53 -3.11 -4.26 -0.57
C LYS A 53 -2.05 -3.27 -0.11
N ILE A 54 -1.75 -2.30 -0.95
CA ILE A 54 -0.90 -1.15 -0.63
C ILE A 54 -1.69 0.13 -0.86
N VAL A 55 -1.55 1.08 0.05
CA VAL A 55 -2.12 2.41 -0.05
C VAL A 55 -1.05 3.40 0.39
N GLU A 56 -0.64 4.27 -0.52
CA GLU A 56 0.27 5.37 -0.27
C GLU A 56 -0.43 6.70 -0.61
N ARG A 57 -0.28 7.70 0.26
CA ARG A 57 -0.68 9.08 -0.02
C ARG A 57 0.40 10.04 0.42
N ILE A 58 0.84 10.88 -0.52
CA ILE A 58 1.85 11.92 -0.27
C ILE A 58 1.26 13.27 -0.63
N SER A 59 1.44 14.26 0.23
CA SER A 59 1.13 15.65 -0.12
C SER A 59 1.99 16.65 0.64
N GLY A 60 2.29 17.79 0.03
CA GLY A 60 3.05 18.84 0.69
C GLY A 60 3.59 19.87 -0.29
N THR A 61 4.30 20.85 0.25
CA THR A 61 4.89 21.96 -0.50
C THR A 61 6.36 22.15 -0.14
N GLY A 62 7.16 22.48 -1.14
CA GLY A 62 8.56 22.86 -0.96
C GLY A 62 9.43 22.18 -2.00
N ASN A 63 10.66 21.83 -1.61
CA ASN A 63 11.59 21.08 -2.45
C ASN A 63 11.39 19.59 -2.21
N PHE A 64 11.39 18.80 -3.28
CA PHE A 64 11.27 17.37 -3.17
C PHE A 64 12.07 16.63 -4.24
N TYR A 65 12.58 15.48 -3.85
CA TYR A 65 13.03 14.40 -4.70
C TYR A 65 12.32 13.14 -4.23
N ASP A 66 11.77 12.37 -5.15
CA ASP A 66 11.17 11.08 -4.83
C ASP A 66 11.34 10.14 -6.01
N ARG A 67 11.96 9.00 -5.73
CA ARG A 67 12.05 7.85 -6.61
C ARG A 67 11.23 6.72 -6.00
N THR A 68 10.17 6.34 -6.68
CA THR A 68 9.31 5.21 -6.31
C THR A 68 9.38 4.13 -7.37
N GLU A 69 9.54 2.88 -6.95
CA GLU A 69 9.39 1.69 -7.78
C GLU A 69 8.33 0.79 -7.17
N PHE A 70 7.28 0.52 -7.92
CA PHE A 70 6.12 -0.26 -7.50
C PHE A 70 5.90 -1.39 -8.48
N GLU A 71 5.84 -2.60 -7.97
CA GLU A 71 5.54 -3.81 -8.73
C GLU A 71 4.40 -4.56 -8.05
N LEU A 72 3.40 -4.94 -8.84
CA LEU A 72 2.25 -5.72 -8.40
C LEU A 72 2.01 -6.86 -9.38
N SER A 73 1.90 -8.07 -8.85
CA SER A 73 1.53 -9.25 -9.62
C SER A 73 0.31 -9.94 -9.00
N VAL A 74 -0.81 -9.92 -9.71
CA VAL A 74 -2.03 -10.64 -9.32
C VAL A 74 -1.79 -12.14 -9.31
N HIS A 75 -1.03 -12.67 -10.28
CA HIS A 75 -0.78 -14.11 -10.40
C HIS A 75 0.19 -14.65 -9.35
N HIS A 76 1.27 -13.92 -9.04
CA HIS A 76 2.17 -14.30 -7.95
C HIS A 76 1.62 -13.90 -6.58
N ASN A 77 0.52 -13.14 -6.55
CA ASN A 77 -0.08 -12.61 -5.33
C ASN A 77 1.00 -11.93 -4.49
N ALA A 78 1.66 -10.94 -5.10
CA ALA A 78 2.81 -10.27 -4.53
C ALA A 78 2.82 -8.79 -4.91
N ILE A 79 3.34 -7.97 -3.99
CA ILE A 79 3.60 -6.54 -4.17
C ILE A 79 5.02 -6.26 -3.66
N ASN A 80 5.85 -5.68 -4.52
CA ASN A 80 7.14 -5.11 -4.16
C ASN A 80 7.06 -3.59 -4.30
N TYR A 81 7.53 -2.88 -3.30
CA TYR A 81 7.51 -1.44 -3.28
C TYR A 81 8.81 -0.92 -2.70
N THR A 82 9.46 0.01 -3.40
CA THR A 82 10.63 0.72 -2.89
C THR A 82 10.46 2.20 -3.13
N GLN A 83 10.90 3.01 -2.16
CA GLN A 83 10.85 4.45 -2.25
C GLN A 83 12.10 5.05 -1.63
N GLU A 84 12.74 5.95 -2.35
CA GLU A 84 13.77 6.85 -1.84
C GLU A 84 13.28 8.28 -2.01
N ALA A 85 13.02 8.97 -0.90
CA ALA A 85 12.43 10.30 -0.92
C ALA A 85 13.18 11.28 -0.01
N SER A 86 13.23 12.54 -0.44
CA SER A 86 13.74 13.67 0.30
C SER A 86 12.78 14.83 0.11
N PHE A 87 12.17 15.29 1.21
CA PHE A 87 11.19 16.36 1.25
C PHE A 87 11.67 17.46 2.20
N GLU A 88 11.60 18.69 1.75
CA GLU A 88 11.91 19.87 2.55
C GLU A 88 10.78 20.89 2.37
N TYR A 89 10.21 21.34 3.47
CA TYR A 89 9.04 22.21 3.45
C TYR A 89 9.45 23.68 3.35
N PHE A 90 8.75 24.38 2.47
CA PHE A 90 8.59 25.82 2.51
C PHE A 90 7.34 26.21 1.71
N PRO A 91 6.69 27.33 2.03
CA PRO A 91 5.53 27.80 1.28
C PRO A 91 5.96 28.18 -0.14
N VAL A 92 5.12 27.84 -1.12
CA VAL A 92 5.34 28.17 -2.53
C VAL A 92 4.16 28.99 -3.06
N SER A 93 4.46 29.97 -3.91
CA SER A 93 3.42 30.77 -4.56
C SER A 93 3.59 30.73 -6.06
N TYR A 94 2.49 30.47 -6.77
CA TYR A 94 2.40 30.54 -8.21
C TYR A 94 1.23 31.45 -8.58
N GLN A 95 1.15 31.83 -9.86
CA GLN A 95 0.06 32.67 -10.38
C GLN A 95 -1.34 32.11 -10.05
N THR A 96 -1.45 30.79 -9.85
CA THR A 96 -2.68 30.06 -9.56
C THR A 96 -3.04 29.97 -8.08
N GLY A 97 -2.15 30.39 -7.16
CA GLY A 97 -2.42 30.37 -5.72
C GLY A 97 -1.17 30.24 -4.85
N THR A 98 -1.38 30.39 -3.53
CA THR A 98 -0.38 30.13 -2.50
C THR A 98 -0.61 28.76 -1.89
N TYR A 99 0.44 27.95 -1.84
CA TYR A 99 0.40 26.63 -1.20
C TYR A 99 1.33 26.66 0.00
N ASP A 100 0.76 26.36 1.16
CA ASP A 100 1.46 26.28 2.43
C ASP A 100 1.01 25.02 3.16
N ARG A 101 1.70 23.91 2.89
CA ARG A 101 1.37 22.60 3.47
C ARG A 101 2.64 21.84 3.80
N LYS A 102 2.86 21.59 5.08
CA LYS A 102 3.92 20.68 5.55
C LYS A 102 3.73 19.28 4.94
N TRP A 103 4.83 18.55 4.80
CA TRP A 103 4.79 17.24 4.16
C TRP A 103 4.01 16.23 5.00
N GLU A 104 3.16 15.49 4.30
CA GLU A 104 2.46 14.30 4.78
C GLU A 104 2.76 13.16 3.81
N ASP A 105 3.26 12.06 4.34
CA ASP A 105 3.50 10.81 3.64
C ASP A 105 2.91 9.68 4.49
N ARG A 106 1.98 8.91 3.91
CA ARG A 106 1.27 7.85 4.63
C ARG A 106 1.25 6.60 3.76
N LEU A 107 1.93 5.57 4.22
CA LEU A 107 2.00 4.26 3.61
C LEU A 107 1.37 3.21 4.54
N CYS A 108 0.49 2.39 3.98
CA CYS A 108 -0.07 1.24 4.64
C CYS A 108 -0.06 0.05 3.70
N VAL A 109 0.44 -1.09 4.19
CA VAL A 109 0.50 -2.33 3.44
C VAL A 109 -0.12 -3.44 4.27
N ALA A 110 -1.12 -4.11 3.70
CA ALA A 110 -1.80 -5.24 4.30
C ALA A 110 -1.60 -6.49 3.44
N ASN A 111 -1.39 -7.62 4.10
CA ASN A 111 -1.42 -8.94 3.52
C ASN A 111 -2.50 -9.74 4.23
N TYR A 112 -3.66 -9.82 3.59
CA TYR A 112 -4.83 -10.53 4.12
C TYR A 112 -4.58 -12.03 4.23
N ASP A 113 -3.71 -12.60 3.40
CA ASP A 113 -3.35 -14.02 3.45
C ASP A 113 -2.47 -14.38 4.65
N ALA A 114 -1.76 -13.40 5.22
CA ALA A 114 -0.95 -13.57 6.42
C ALA A 114 -1.57 -12.95 7.68
N GLY A 115 -2.66 -12.18 7.54
CA GLY A 115 -3.21 -11.40 8.64
C GLY A 115 -2.25 -10.33 9.15
N ALA A 116 -1.41 -9.79 8.26
CA ALA A 116 -0.35 -8.87 8.61
C ALA A 116 -0.63 -7.49 8.02
N VAL A 117 -0.36 -6.44 8.78
CA VAL A 117 -0.39 -5.05 8.30
C VAL A 117 0.79 -4.27 8.88
N VAL A 118 1.40 -3.44 8.05
CA VAL A 118 2.43 -2.48 8.44
C VAL A 118 2.01 -1.09 8.00
N THR A 119 2.41 -0.09 8.77
CA THR A 119 2.07 1.31 8.54
C THR A 119 3.30 2.16 8.81
N GLU A 120 3.62 3.05 7.87
CA GLU A 120 4.67 4.06 7.96
C GLU A 120 4.04 5.41 7.60
N GLN A 121 4.00 6.34 8.54
CA GLN A 121 3.41 7.65 8.34
C GLN A 121 4.30 8.75 8.90
N TYR A 122 4.47 9.81 8.12
CA TYR A 122 5.13 11.03 8.50
C TYR A 122 4.18 12.19 8.22
N THR A 123 3.87 12.99 9.23
CA THR A 123 2.98 14.15 9.08
C THR A 123 3.61 15.38 9.67
N HIS A 124 3.14 16.55 9.22
CA HIS A 124 3.68 17.82 9.64
C HIS A 124 5.21 17.90 9.48
N ALA A 125 5.76 17.18 8.50
CA ALA A 125 7.18 17.07 8.30
C ALA A 125 7.73 18.36 7.65
N GLU A 126 8.70 18.97 8.31
CA GLU A 126 9.48 20.09 7.80
C GLU A 126 10.65 19.61 6.95
N SER A 127 11.24 18.48 7.33
CA SER A 127 12.24 17.75 6.56
C SER A 127 12.01 16.26 6.76
N LEU A 128 12.06 15.50 5.67
CA LEU A 128 11.93 14.04 5.65
C LEU A 128 12.89 13.49 4.61
N MET A 129 13.87 12.69 5.03
CA MET A 129 14.66 11.85 4.13
C MET A 129 14.36 10.39 4.49
N LYS A 130 13.87 9.59 3.54
CA LYS A 130 13.50 8.20 3.78
C LYS A 130 13.95 7.26 2.67
N ASN A 131 14.15 6.01 3.05
CA ASN A 131 14.31 4.86 2.19
C ASN A 131 13.43 3.73 2.75
N THR A 132 12.38 3.39 2.01
CA THR A 132 11.40 2.38 2.38
C THR A 132 11.46 1.25 1.37
N GLN A 133 11.48 0.02 1.87
CA GLN A 133 11.43 -1.19 1.05
C GLN A 133 10.42 -2.14 1.66
N ILE A 134 9.45 -2.57 0.86
CA ILE A 134 8.42 -3.52 1.26
C ILE A 134 8.33 -4.61 0.21
N SER A 135 8.31 -5.85 0.68
CA SER A 135 8.02 -7.02 -0.11
C SER A 135 6.88 -7.77 0.54
N THR A 136 5.94 -8.23 -0.26
CA THR A 136 4.82 -9.05 0.20
C THR A 136 4.72 -10.30 -0.66
N VAL A 137 4.39 -11.40 0.00
CA VAL A 137 4.15 -12.69 -0.66
C VAL A 137 2.84 -13.22 -0.15
N GLY A 138 1.96 -13.63 -1.04
CA GLY A 138 0.67 -14.22 -0.72
C GLY A 138 0.59 -15.69 -1.08
N ASN A 139 -0.60 -16.25 -0.90
CA ASN A 139 -0.88 -17.61 -1.36
C ASN A 139 -1.03 -17.62 -2.90
N SER A 140 -0.14 -18.31 -3.60
CA SER A 140 -0.27 -18.53 -5.05
C SER A 140 0.31 -19.90 -5.44
N HIS A 141 -0.30 -20.55 -6.42
CA HIS A 141 0.21 -21.78 -7.03
C HIS A 141 1.57 -21.59 -7.75
N LEU A 142 1.99 -20.35 -7.99
CA LEU A 142 3.28 -20.02 -8.60
C LEU A 142 4.39 -19.82 -7.55
N ASN A 143 4.04 -19.72 -6.27
CA ASN A 143 5.01 -19.51 -5.20
C ASN A 143 5.55 -20.88 -4.75
N GLU A 144 6.86 -21.08 -4.84
CA GLU A 144 7.52 -22.35 -4.47
C GLU A 144 7.40 -22.69 -2.98
N VAL A 145 7.10 -21.69 -2.16
CA VAL A 145 6.97 -21.79 -0.71
C VAL A 145 5.54 -21.36 -0.33
N ASN A 146 4.83 -22.20 0.43
CA ASN A 146 3.50 -21.92 0.97
C ASN A 146 3.55 -20.91 2.14
N ASN A 147 4.31 -19.82 1.99
CA ASN A 147 4.44 -18.80 3.02
C ASN A 147 3.80 -17.52 2.51
N SER A 148 2.98 -16.90 3.36
CA SER A 148 2.44 -15.57 3.12
C SER A 148 3.02 -14.60 4.15
N GLY A 149 3.31 -13.36 3.76
CA GLY A 149 3.89 -12.41 4.70
C GLY A 149 4.20 -11.03 4.14
N ILE A 150 4.74 -10.19 5.02
CA ILE A 150 5.25 -8.86 4.74
C ILE A 150 6.66 -8.78 5.31
N GLU A 151 7.59 -8.34 4.48
CA GLU A 151 8.90 -7.85 4.90
C GLU A 151 8.96 -6.35 4.63
N ALA A 152 9.23 -5.56 5.66
CA ALA A 152 9.30 -4.11 5.55
C ALA A 152 10.58 -3.60 6.21
N SER A 153 11.28 -2.71 5.51
CA SER A 153 12.47 -2.01 5.98
C SER A 153 12.24 -0.51 5.85
N PHE A 154 12.35 0.20 6.95
CA PHE A 154 12.17 1.65 7.05
C PHE A 154 13.47 2.27 7.55
N ASN A 155 14.02 3.21 6.78
CA ASN A 155 15.12 4.05 7.19
C ASN A 155 14.73 5.51 6.93
N ALA A 156 14.60 6.33 7.98
CA ALA A 156 14.17 7.71 7.83
C ALA A 156 14.83 8.67 8.81
N ASN A 157 15.11 9.88 8.36
CA ASN A 157 15.47 11.03 9.18
C ASN A 157 14.39 12.09 9.02
N VAL A 158 13.79 12.51 10.14
CA VAL A 158 12.58 13.32 10.12
C VAL A 158 12.68 14.46 11.12
N ILE A 159 12.19 15.62 10.69
CA ILE A 159 11.83 16.76 11.52
C ILE A 159 10.32 16.92 11.40
N GLY A 160 9.55 16.41 12.36
CA GLY A 160 8.09 16.36 12.25
C GLY A 160 7.45 15.36 13.21
N VAL A 161 6.34 14.76 12.78
CA VAL A 161 5.63 13.69 13.49
C VAL A 161 5.79 12.40 12.71
N GLY A 162 6.22 11.33 13.37
CA GLY A 162 6.30 9.98 12.80
C GLY A 162 5.38 9.04 13.55
N HIS A 163 4.70 8.17 12.80
CA HIS A 163 3.88 7.08 13.29
C HIS A 163 4.25 5.82 12.51
N ILE A 164 4.79 4.81 13.19
CA ILE A 164 5.12 3.52 12.57
C ILE A 164 4.50 2.42 13.42
N GLY A 165 3.81 1.50 12.76
CA GLY A 165 3.17 0.41 13.44
C GLY A 165 3.10 -0.86 12.61
N TRP A 166 2.89 -1.96 13.31
CA TRP A 166 2.51 -3.23 12.71
C TRP A 166 1.48 -3.94 13.57
N LEU A 167 0.63 -4.73 12.93
CA LEU A 167 -0.40 -5.54 13.56
C LEU A 167 -0.44 -6.91 12.87
N SER A 168 -0.54 -7.94 13.69
CA SER A 168 -0.72 -9.33 13.26
C SER A 168 -1.99 -9.89 13.89
N MET A 169 -2.86 -10.40 13.04
CA MET A 169 -4.12 -11.03 13.40
C MET A 169 -4.21 -12.41 12.76
N GLU A 170 -4.90 -13.33 13.41
CA GLU A 170 -5.21 -14.62 12.82
C GLU A 170 -6.23 -14.47 11.69
N THR A 171 -5.99 -15.15 10.57
CA THR A 171 -6.83 -15.06 9.36
C THR A 171 -8.18 -15.76 9.52
N LYS A 172 -8.27 -16.72 10.44
CA LYS A 172 -9.49 -17.46 10.79
C LYS A 172 -10.28 -16.72 11.87
N THR A 173 -11.61 -16.75 11.75
CA THR A 173 -12.49 -16.15 12.75
C THR A 173 -12.94 -17.16 13.80
N ASP A 174 -13.17 -16.68 15.03
CA ASP A 174 -13.90 -17.44 16.06
C ASP A 174 -15.37 -17.68 15.66
N CYS A 175 -16.12 -18.43 16.48
CA CYS A 175 -17.55 -18.67 16.26
C CYS A 175 -18.44 -17.41 16.30
N ARG A 176 -17.87 -16.25 16.63
CA ARG A 176 -18.51 -14.94 16.67
C ARG A 176 -18.03 -14.03 15.52
N GLY A 177 -17.22 -14.55 14.59
CA GLY A 177 -16.71 -13.79 13.45
C GLY A 177 -15.55 -12.86 13.78
N ARG A 178 -14.85 -13.05 14.91
CA ARG A 178 -13.75 -12.18 15.35
C ARG A 178 -12.40 -12.83 15.06
N HIS A 179 -11.46 -12.03 14.57
CA HIS A 179 -10.07 -12.41 14.41
C HIS A 179 -9.33 -12.28 15.75
N PHE A 180 -8.41 -13.21 16.04
CA PHE A 180 -7.56 -13.14 17.21
C PHE A 180 -6.35 -12.25 16.91
N GLU A 181 -6.11 -11.22 17.73
CA GLU A 181 -4.89 -10.40 17.62
C GLU A 181 -3.71 -11.16 18.24
N VAL A 182 -2.73 -11.51 17.41
CA VAL A 182 -1.48 -12.15 17.85
C VAL A 182 -0.58 -11.12 18.54
N GLY A 183 -0.54 -9.91 17.97
CA GLY A 183 0.18 -8.79 18.58
C GLY A 183 0.22 -7.57 17.68
N ARG A 184 0.66 -6.46 18.27
CA ARG A 184 0.88 -5.19 17.59
C ARG A 184 2.01 -4.41 18.24
N SER A 185 2.62 -3.52 17.48
CA SER A 185 3.51 -2.48 17.99
C SER A 185 3.16 -1.17 17.30
N VAL A 186 3.12 -0.08 18.06
CA VAL A 186 2.88 1.27 17.57
C VAL A 186 3.91 2.18 18.20
N GLU A 187 4.56 2.98 17.38
CA GLU A 187 5.55 3.96 17.81
C GLU A 187 5.22 5.32 17.24
N ASP A 188 4.96 6.26 18.15
CA ASP A 188 4.67 7.66 17.86
C ASP A 188 5.84 8.53 18.33
N VAL A 189 6.39 9.34 17.43
CA VAL A 189 7.52 10.22 17.69
C VAL A 189 7.23 11.63 17.17
N THR A 190 7.69 12.66 17.87
CA THR A 190 7.56 14.06 17.46
C THR A 190 8.83 14.82 17.80
N GLY A 191 9.35 15.58 16.83
CA GLY A 191 10.58 16.34 16.97
C GLY A 191 11.58 15.99 15.89
N VAL A 192 12.84 15.82 16.26
CA VAL A 192 13.94 15.47 15.37
C VAL A 192 14.42 14.07 15.73
N PHE A 193 14.27 13.11 14.81
CA PHE A 193 14.61 11.72 15.08
C PHE A 193 15.08 11.00 13.82
N SER A 194 15.79 9.91 14.04
CA SER A 194 16.17 8.93 13.02
C SER A 194 15.49 7.61 13.36
N ILE A 195 14.99 6.93 12.34
CA ILE A 195 14.30 5.65 12.45
C ILE A 195 15.04 4.66 11.57
N GLU A 196 15.34 3.51 12.17
CA GLU A 196 15.74 2.31 11.45
C GLU A 196 14.92 1.16 12.01
N LYS A 197 14.05 0.57 11.17
CA LYS A 197 13.17 -0.53 11.56
C LYS A 197 13.14 -1.58 10.48
N TYR A 198 13.25 -2.82 10.91
CA TYR A 198 12.97 -4.00 10.09
C TYR A 198 11.79 -4.75 10.73
N ILE A 199 10.78 -5.05 9.93
CA ILE A 199 9.57 -5.75 10.36
C ILE A 199 9.36 -6.94 9.43
N GLN A 200 9.13 -8.09 10.04
CA GLN A 200 8.92 -9.34 9.33
C GLN A 200 7.70 -10.04 9.95
N LEU A 201 6.64 -10.20 9.16
CA LEU A 201 5.40 -10.87 9.56
C LEU A 201 5.11 -11.97 8.56
N PHE A 202 5.22 -13.23 8.98
CA PHE A 202 4.97 -14.40 8.14
C PHE A 202 3.96 -15.36 8.76
N SER A 203 3.16 -15.96 7.89
CA SER A 203 2.27 -17.08 8.19
C SER A 203 2.69 -18.31 7.38
N ASN A 204 2.59 -19.46 8.03
CA ASN A 204 2.74 -20.78 7.40
C ASN A 204 1.38 -21.42 7.06
N GLU A 205 0.27 -20.75 7.38
CA GLU A 205 -1.10 -21.17 7.03
C GLU A 205 -1.72 -20.13 6.09
N SER A 206 -2.46 -20.60 5.07
CA SER A 206 -2.89 -19.76 3.94
C SER A 206 -4.41 -19.70 3.72
N ASP A 207 -5.19 -20.04 4.75
CA ASP A 207 -6.65 -19.93 4.71
C ASP A 207 -7.11 -18.53 5.13
N THR A 208 -7.88 -17.84 4.28
CA THR A 208 -8.52 -16.56 4.60
C THR A 208 -10.04 -16.71 4.62
N THR A 209 -10.69 -16.18 5.66
CA THR A 209 -12.15 -16.12 5.76
C THR A 209 -12.57 -14.72 6.17
N GLY A 210 -12.92 -13.85 5.21
CA GLY A 210 -13.40 -12.50 5.53
C GLY A 210 -14.00 -11.76 4.33
N ALA A 211 -15.17 -11.13 4.53
CA ALA A 211 -15.86 -10.30 3.52
C ALA A 211 -15.94 -8.80 3.92
N ILE A 212 -15.43 -8.43 5.10
CA ILE A 212 -15.41 -7.07 5.67
C ILE A 212 -13.95 -6.71 5.97
N ASP A 213 -13.54 -5.44 5.85
CA ASP A 213 -12.16 -5.02 6.16
C ASP A 213 -11.85 -5.33 7.62
N TRP A 214 -11.00 -6.33 7.83
CA TRP A 214 -10.68 -6.85 9.14
C TRP A 214 -9.24 -6.54 9.57
N LEU A 215 -8.43 -6.00 8.64
CA LEU A 215 -7.07 -5.53 8.89
C LEU A 215 -7.00 -4.00 8.71
N PRO A 216 -7.22 -3.21 9.77
CA PRO A 216 -7.08 -1.77 9.68
C PRO A 216 -5.61 -1.36 9.58
N CYS A 217 -5.35 -0.29 8.82
CA CYS A 217 -4.11 0.48 9.00
C CYS A 217 -4.10 1.08 10.41
N LEU A 218 -2.90 1.18 11.00
CA LEU A 218 -2.73 1.73 12.35
C LEU A 218 -2.70 3.26 12.37
#